data_AF-A0A804Q0D0-F1
#
_entry.id   AF-A0A804Q0D0-F1
#
_cell.length_a   1.000
_cell.length_b   1.000
_cell.length_c   1.000
_cell.angle_alpha   90.00
_cell.angle_beta   90.00
_cell.angle_gamma   90.00
#
_symmetry.space_group_name_H-M   'P 1'
#
loop_
_entity.id
_entity.type
_entity.pdbx_description
1 polymer ?
#
loop_
_entity_poly.entity_id
_entity_poly.type
_entity_poly.pdbx_seq_one_letter_code
_entity_poly.pdbx_strand_id
1 'polypeptide(L)'
;MLKQEPKSEPQRKWVALVSIPVLLGHEDEWDQEVVIGTDVLLDLNVPPHPSYLVLRHRVGPDSRRTDEPRSAHILAADRAACILLQVVEGNRWDLFLCDTYKRAVTILPPVPIYIQSKSSEGLAISPHLSIGLIADPHNRGHYEVVQLQSSTSDDQPNRLLCYSTAKSWWFTRDLTLQQACLRNPFSETGVLAHDGRLWWLALAYGVFFCDPCTPLLEPPELRFIPLPADCELDDYVTFDPRIDQRRCVRPSEGKLRFVEIRGLSYNEFVDVAPAAKPTIWMWTLDDPEGPNPWRFEYEVAFAEIWHSKAYADVGLQPGEVPHVALVDPNDHHVVYLFQGSKIFGLNVRKKIMFDRYSPLLRGKEARGDRTESMDYCRLDESSVNTDASDKSSVNTGGLFVVCPLVNDEPKIQVPVFGGHRSAAENKAGRRK
;
A
#
# COMPACT_ATOMS: atom_id res chain seq x y z
N MET A 1 -1.00 33.56 37.10
CA MET A 1 -0.19 32.87 36.07
C MET A 1 -1.09 31.92 35.32
N LEU A 2 -1.46 32.24 34.08
CA LEU A 2 -2.19 31.33 33.20
C LEU A 2 -1.24 30.21 32.77
N LYS A 3 -1.57 28.96 33.09
CA LYS A 3 -0.86 27.79 32.57
C LYS A 3 -1.07 27.76 31.06
N GLN A 4 0.02 27.94 30.30
CA GLN A 4 0.01 27.65 28.88
C GLN A 4 -0.19 26.14 28.72
N GLU A 5 -1.26 25.76 28.02
CA GLU A 5 -1.40 24.39 27.51
C GLU A 5 -0.20 24.10 26.58
N PRO A 6 0.38 22.89 26.65
CA PRO A 6 1.47 22.52 25.75
C PRO A 6 0.95 22.62 24.31
N LYS A 7 1.64 23.41 23.48
CA LYS A 7 1.39 23.46 22.04
C LYS A 7 1.49 22.02 21.52
N SER A 8 0.39 21.49 21.00
CA SER A 8 0.35 20.21 20.29
C SER A 8 1.44 20.20 19.21
N GLU A 9 2.26 19.15 19.16
CA GLU A 9 3.20 18.96 18.07
C GLU A 9 2.47 19.03 16.73
N PRO A 10 3.06 19.65 15.69
CA PRO A 10 2.40 19.75 14.40
C PRO A 10 2.16 18.34 13.84
N GLN A 11 0.89 18.02 13.59
CA GLN A 11 0.49 16.76 12.99
C GLN A 11 1.22 16.56 11.66
N ARG A 12 1.78 15.37 11.45
CA ARG A 12 2.47 15.05 10.20
C ARG A 12 1.44 15.00 9.08
N LYS A 13 1.62 15.80 8.01
CA LYS A 13 0.79 15.66 6.81
C LYS A 13 1.00 14.26 6.23
N TRP A 14 -0.07 13.63 5.80
CA TRP A 14 -0.08 12.30 5.16
C TRP A 14 -1.10 12.28 4.03
N VAL A 15 -0.97 11.31 3.12
CA VAL A 15 -1.93 11.07 2.03
C VAL A 15 -2.20 9.58 1.89
N ALA A 16 -3.41 9.27 1.41
CA ALA A 16 -3.91 7.93 1.22
C ALA A 16 -3.82 7.62 -0.29
N LEU A 17 -2.73 7.01 -0.74
CA LEU A 17 -2.42 6.80 -2.16
C LEU A 17 -3.03 5.48 -2.66
N VAL A 18 -3.74 5.52 -3.79
CA VAL A 18 -4.28 4.30 -4.42
C VAL A 18 -3.13 3.44 -4.99
N SER A 19 -3.18 2.12 -4.78
CA SER A 19 -2.14 1.18 -5.21
C SER A 19 -1.95 1.09 -6.72
N ILE A 20 -2.97 1.44 -7.50
CA ILE A 20 -2.95 1.39 -8.97
C ILE A 20 -2.78 2.83 -9.48
N PRO A 21 -1.60 3.19 -10.00
CA PRO A 21 -1.37 4.48 -10.63
C PRO A 21 -2.23 4.64 -11.89
N VAL A 22 -2.63 5.88 -12.17
CA VAL A 22 -3.29 6.26 -13.42
C VAL A 22 -2.23 6.38 -14.50
N LEU A 23 -2.35 5.59 -15.57
CA LEU A 23 -1.48 5.68 -16.74
C LEU A 23 -2.12 6.61 -17.78
N LEU A 24 -1.48 7.74 -18.08
CA LEU A 24 -1.97 8.67 -19.09
C LEU A 24 -1.64 8.16 -20.49
N GLY A 25 -2.65 8.11 -21.35
CA GLY A 25 -2.53 7.90 -22.78
C GLY A 25 -2.19 9.18 -23.55
N HIS A 26 -1.83 9.01 -24.82
CA HIS A 26 -1.35 10.08 -25.72
C HIS A 26 -2.42 11.14 -26.08
N GLU A 27 -3.67 10.94 -25.64
CA GLU A 27 -4.84 11.78 -25.94
C GLU A 27 -5.54 12.32 -24.67
N ASP A 28 -5.04 12.03 -23.47
CA ASP A 28 -5.70 12.43 -22.22
C ASP A 28 -5.46 13.92 -21.90
N GLU A 29 -6.48 14.64 -21.44
CA GLU A 29 -6.38 16.05 -21.04
C GLU A 29 -5.28 16.28 -19.99
N TRP A 30 -5.04 15.29 -19.12
CA TRP A 30 -3.99 15.33 -18.09
C TRP A 30 -2.58 15.26 -18.69
N ASP A 31 -2.40 14.70 -19.90
CA ASP A 31 -1.09 14.70 -20.56
C ASP A 31 -0.68 16.13 -20.99
N GLN A 32 -1.66 17.02 -21.18
CA GLN A 32 -1.43 18.45 -21.46
C GLN A 32 -1.07 19.25 -20.19
N GLU A 33 -1.48 18.79 -19.00
CA GLU A 33 -1.18 19.43 -17.71
C GLU A 33 0.18 19.03 -17.13
N VAL A 34 0.67 17.82 -17.44
CA VAL A 34 2.01 17.40 -17.01
C VAL A 34 3.04 18.28 -17.72
N VAL A 35 3.89 18.97 -16.97
CA VAL A 35 4.92 19.85 -17.53
C VAL A 35 5.83 19.04 -18.46
N ILE A 36 6.16 19.59 -19.62
CA ILE A 36 7.13 18.96 -20.54
C ILE A 36 8.45 18.74 -19.76
N GLY A 37 8.88 17.49 -19.61
CA GLY A 37 10.08 17.11 -18.85
C GLY A 37 9.82 16.48 -17.47
N THR A 38 8.57 16.30 -17.04
CA THR A 38 8.23 15.48 -15.87
C THR A 38 7.50 14.20 -16.26
N ASP A 39 7.83 13.09 -15.60
CA ASP A 39 7.25 11.76 -15.88
C ASP A 39 6.07 11.43 -14.95
N VAL A 40 5.93 12.18 -13.85
CA VAL A 40 5.04 11.89 -12.73
C VAL A 40 4.24 13.12 -12.32
N LEU A 41 2.96 12.91 -12.03
CA LEU A 41 2.08 13.84 -11.34
C LEU A 41 1.46 13.18 -10.10
N LEU A 42 1.29 13.96 -9.04
CA LEU A 42 0.60 13.55 -7.83
C LEU A 42 -0.68 14.38 -7.69
N ASP A 43 -1.83 13.73 -7.76
CA ASP A 43 -3.13 14.31 -7.42
C ASP A 43 -3.41 14.03 -5.93
N LEU A 44 -3.14 15.02 -5.09
CA LEU A 44 -3.18 14.89 -3.63
C LEU A 44 -4.51 15.39 -3.07
N ASN A 45 -5.21 14.49 -2.39
CA ASN A 45 -6.45 14.80 -1.69
C ASN A 45 -6.25 14.80 -0.17
N VAL A 46 -7.11 15.52 0.54
CA VAL A 46 -7.08 15.54 2.01
C VAL A 46 -7.51 14.17 2.55
N PRO A 47 -6.70 13.52 3.40
CA PRO A 47 -7.08 12.24 3.97
C PRO A 47 -8.45 12.27 4.65
N PRO A 48 -9.21 11.17 4.61
CA PRO A 48 -8.89 9.87 4.00
C PRO A 48 -9.26 9.76 2.51
N HIS A 49 -9.51 10.88 1.83
CA HIS A 49 -9.82 10.84 0.40
C HIS A 49 -8.62 10.28 -0.37
N PRO A 50 -8.85 9.37 -1.34
CA PRO A 50 -7.78 8.76 -2.09
C PRO A 50 -7.06 9.82 -2.93
N SER A 51 -5.75 9.77 -2.88
CA SER A 51 -4.83 10.48 -3.76
C SER A 51 -4.36 9.53 -4.86
N TYR A 52 -3.95 10.08 -6.00
CA TYR A 52 -3.59 9.30 -7.18
C TYR A 52 -2.17 9.63 -7.65
N LEU A 53 -1.41 8.58 -7.94
CA LEU A 53 -0.16 8.69 -8.68
C LEU A 53 -0.48 8.59 -10.16
N VAL A 54 0.00 9.54 -10.95
CA VAL A 54 -0.26 9.63 -12.38
C VAL A 54 1.06 9.52 -13.11
N LEU A 55 1.17 8.56 -14.03
CA LEU A 55 2.38 8.25 -14.79
C LEU A 55 2.14 8.53 -16.27
N ARG A 56 3.11 9.14 -16.94
CA ARG A 56 3.06 9.31 -18.41
C ARG A 56 3.32 7.99 -19.14
N HIS A 57 2.68 7.81 -20.29
CA HIS A 57 2.85 6.63 -21.17
C HIS A 57 4.31 6.25 -21.50
N ARG A 58 5.26 7.19 -21.40
CA ARG A 58 6.64 7.04 -21.89
C ARG A 58 7.66 6.60 -20.85
N VAL A 59 7.25 6.00 -19.74
CA VAL A 59 8.17 5.51 -18.70
C VAL A 59 8.90 4.23 -19.16
N GLY A 60 9.62 4.26 -20.28
CA GLY A 60 10.37 3.11 -20.79
C GLY A 60 11.15 3.46 -22.06
N PRO A 61 12.38 2.97 -22.22
CA PRO A 61 13.22 3.31 -23.38
C PRO A 61 12.70 2.76 -24.71
N ASP A 62 11.73 1.85 -24.67
CA ASP A 62 11.23 1.10 -25.82
C ASP A 62 9.69 1.12 -25.80
N SER A 63 9.06 2.26 -26.13
CA SER A 63 7.60 2.30 -26.33
C SER A 63 7.28 1.48 -27.58
N ARG A 64 7.10 0.17 -27.42
CA ARG A 64 6.74 -0.68 -28.55
C ARG A 64 5.27 -0.45 -28.86
N ARG A 65 5.00 -0.34 -30.16
CA ARG A 65 3.66 -0.15 -30.74
C ARG A 65 2.82 -1.42 -30.53
N THR A 66 2.41 -1.68 -29.30
CA THR A 66 1.45 -2.74 -29.01
C THR A 66 0.25 -2.11 -28.33
N ASP A 67 -0.94 -2.35 -28.88
CA ASP A 67 -2.25 -1.99 -28.30
C ASP A 67 -2.58 -2.82 -27.04
N GLU A 68 -1.57 -3.38 -26.36
CA GLU A 68 -1.76 -4.26 -25.20
C GLU A 68 -2.01 -3.46 -23.93
N PRO A 69 -2.87 -3.96 -23.02
CA PRO A 69 -3.20 -3.26 -21.79
C PRO A 69 -1.94 -3.14 -20.90
N ARG A 70 -1.58 -1.90 -20.59
CA ARG A 70 -0.55 -1.59 -19.60
C ARG A 70 -1.22 -1.42 -18.24
N SER A 71 -0.64 -2.01 -17.20
CA SER A 71 -1.05 -1.80 -15.81
C SER A 71 0.16 -1.42 -14.96
N ALA A 72 -0.07 -0.64 -13.91
CA ALA A 72 0.97 -0.28 -12.97
C ALA A 72 0.49 -0.55 -11.54
N HIS A 73 1.41 -0.94 -10.67
CA HIS A 73 1.13 -1.24 -9.27
C HIS A 73 2.23 -0.65 -8.39
N ILE A 74 1.84 0.02 -7.31
CA ILE A 74 2.75 0.45 -6.25
C ILE A 74 3.11 -0.77 -5.41
N LEU A 75 4.40 -1.05 -5.28
CA LEU A 75 4.90 -2.17 -4.48
C LEU A 75 5.34 -1.72 -3.09
N ALA A 76 6.04 -0.58 -3.02
CA ALA A 76 6.54 -0.02 -1.78
C ALA A 76 6.73 1.48 -1.90
N ALA A 77 6.73 2.17 -0.76
CA ALA A 77 7.02 3.59 -0.67
C ALA A 77 7.88 3.87 0.57
N ASP A 78 8.87 4.74 0.41
CA ASP A 78 9.71 5.21 1.50
C ASP A 78 9.27 6.62 1.97
N ARG A 79 9.54 6.93 3.25
CA ARG A 79 9.21 8.24 3.85
C ARG A 79 9.94 9.42 3.20
N ALA A 80 11.03 9.19 2.47
CA ALA A 80 11.74 10.19 1.69
C ALA A 80 11.13 10.43 0.29
N ALA A 81 9.90 9.95 0.06
CA ALA A 81 9.08 10.24 -1.12
C ALA A 81 9.57 9.57 -2.42
N CYS A 82 10.21 8.42 -2.28
CA CYS A 82 10.47 7.49 -3.38
C CYS A 82 9.42 6.37 -3.37
N ILE A 83 8.92 6.02 -4.54
CA ILE A 83 7.90 4.99 -4.74
C ILE A 83 8.45 3.94 -5.70
N LEU A 84 8.36 2.68 -5.32
CA LEU A 84 8.68 1.54 -6.17
C LEU A 84 7.42 1.08 -6.88
N LEU A 85 7.52 0.98 -8.21
CA LEU A 85 6.42 0.63 -9.09
C LEU A 85 6.77 -0.63 -9.88
N GLN A 86 5.77 -1.48 -10.09
CA GLN A 86 5.78 -2.48 -11.14
C GLN A 86 4.94 -1.97 -12.28
N VAL A 87 5.46 -1.96 -13.50
CA VAL A 87 4.66 -1.74 -14.71
C VAL A 87 4.66 -3.03 -15.50
N VAL A 88 3.47 -3.49 -15.87
CA VAL A 88 3.24 -4.71 -16.63
C VAL A 88 2.72 -4.33 -18.02
N GLU A 89 3.38 -4.83 -19.05
CA GLU A 89 3.03 -4.70 -20.45
C GLU A 89 3.04 -6.09 -21.10
N GLY A 90 1.84 -6.62 -21.38
CA GLY A 90 1.69 -8.01 -21.84
C GLY A 90 2.25 -9.01 -20.82
N ASN A 91 3.15 -9.88 -21.27
CA ASN A 91 3.84 -10.86 -20.42
C ASN A 91 5.14 -10.33 -19.79
N ARG A 92 5.45 -9.03 -19.97
CA ARG A 92 6.65 -8.42 -19.42
C ARG A 92 6.28 -7.49 -18.28
N TRP A 93 7.17 -7.45 -17.29
CA TRP A 93 7.05 -6.50 -16.20
C TRP A 93 8.43 -5.94 -15.87
N ASP A 94 8.45 -4.65 -15.57
CA ASP A 94 9.64 -3.89 -15.25
C ASP A 94 9.43 -3.15 -13.93
N LEU A 95 10.51 -2.97 -13.18
CA LEU A 95 10.50 -2.21 -11.94
C LEU A 95 10.98 -0.79 -12.19
N PHE A 96 10.28 0.16 -11.56
CA PHE A 96 10.58 1.57 -11.69
C PHE A 96 10.68 2.23 -10.32
N LEU A 97 11.67 3.10 -10.17
CA LEU A 97 11.77 4.01 -9.04
C LEU A 97 11.26 5.38 -9.45
N CYS A 98 10.20 5.80 -8.77
CA CYS A 98 9.59 7.12 -8.91
C CYS A 98 10.11 8.03 -7.80
N ASP A 99 10.96 8.97 -8.15
CA ASP A 99 11.37 10.06 -7.27
C ASP A 99 10.35 11.19 -7.39
N THR A 100 9.44 11.27 -6.42
CA THR A 100 8.34 12.24 -6.47
C THR A 100 8.81 13.69 -6.31
N TYR A 101 9.98 13.91 -5.70
CA TYR A 101 10.58 15.24 -5.56
C TYR A 101 11.15 15.73 -6.90
N LYS A 102 11.90 14.86 -7.60
CA LYS A 102 12.44 15.16 -8.93
C LYS A 102 11.39 15.03 -10.04
N ARG A 103 10.23 14.44 -9.74
CA ARG A 103 9.17 14.09 -10.71
C ARG A 103 9.71 13.28 -11.89
N ALA A 104 10.63 12.38 -11.57
CA ALA A 104 11.37 11.58 -12.53
C ALA A 104 11.19 10.10 -12.20
N VAL A 105 11.15 9.27 -13.22
CA VAL A 105 11.09 7.83 -13.07
C VAL A 105 12.30 7.17 -13.70
N THR A 106 12.89 6.23 -12.98
CA THR A 106 14.06 5.47 -13.46
C THR A 106 13.70 4.00 -13.51
N ILE A 107 13.94 3.35 -14.65
CA ILE A 107 13.82 1.90 -14.77
C ILE A 107 14.96 1.21 -14.03
N LEU A 108 14.65 0.20 -13.24
CA LEU A 108 15.65 -0.66 -12.65
C LEU A 108 16.18 -1.65 -13.69
N PRO A 109 17.50 -1.89 -13.75
CA PRO A 109 18.03 -2.90 -14.65
C PRO A 109 17.51 -4.28 -14.23
N PRO A 110 17.36 -5.24 -15.17
CA PRO A 110 17.03 -6.62 -14.82
C PRO A 110 18.13 -7.23 -13.93
N VAL A 111 17.75 -8.20 -13.09
CA VAL A 111 18.72 -8.96 -12.29
C VAL A 111 19.70 -9.67 -13.24
N PRO A 112 21.02 -9.50 -13.12
CA PRO A 112 21.98 -10.14 -14.00
C PRO A 112 21.94 -11.68 -13.93
N ILE A 113 22.16 -12.34 -15.08
CA ILE A 113 22.14 -13.81 -15.21
C ILE A 113 23.09 -14.49 -14.22
N TYR A 114 24.26 -13.92 -13.95
CA TYR A 114 25.23 -14.51 -13.01
C TYR A 114 24.74 -14.52 -11.55
N ILE A 115 23.78 -13.68 -11.19
CA ILE A 115 23.10 -13.72 -9.88
C ILE A 115 22.00 -14.77 -9.93
N GLN A 116 21.22 -14.78 -11.00
CA GLN A 116 20.16 -15.77 -11.22
C GLN A 116 20.74 -17.19 -11.12
N SER A 117 21.88 -17.46 -11.74
CA SER A 117 22.50 -18.79 -11.73
C SER A 117 23.15 -19.22 -10.41
N LYS A 118 23.09 -18.42 -9.33
CA LYS A 118 23.72 -18.76 -8.03
C LYS A 118 22.91 -19.77 -7.21
N SER A 119 21.64 -20.01 -7.53
CA SER A 119 20.82 -21.06 -6.93
C SER A 119 20.31 -22.03 -8.00
N SER A 120 20.03 -23.26 -7.59
CA SER A 120 19.42 -24.29 -8.45
C SER A 120 18.04 -23.90 -8.97
N GLU A 121 17.35 -22.98 -8.28
CA GLU A 121 16.00 -22.48 -8.63
C GLU A 121 16.01 -21.16 -9.41
N GLY A 122 17.17 -20.52 -9.58
CA GLY A 122 17.25 -19.21 -10.19
C GLY A 122 16.94 -18.08 -9.21
N LEU A 123 17.93 -17.29 -8.80
CA LEU A 123 17.74 -16.08 -7.98
C LEU A 123 17.24 -14.92 -8.86
N ALA A 124 15.95 -14.96 -9.18
CA ALA A 124 15.22 -13.87 -9.83
C ALA A 124 14.28 -13.19 -8.83
N ILE A 125 13.81 -11.98 -9.17
CA ILE A 125 12.75 -11.34 -8.40
C ILE A 125 11.49 -12.19 -8.58
N SER A 126 10.94 -12.68 -7.47
CA SER A 126 9.71 -13.45 -7.49
C SER A 126 8.52 -12.50 -7.44
N PRO A 127 7.57 -12.56 -8.39
CA PRO A 127 6.41 -11.67 -8.39
C PRO A 127 5.45 -11.93 -7.21
N HIS A 128 5.55 -13.09 -6.57
CA HIS A 128 4.70 -13.48 -5.43
C HIS A 128 5.25 -13.02 -4.07
N LEU A 129 6.50 -12.54 -4.03
CA LEU A 129 7.14 -12.10 -2.79
C LEU A 129 7.15 -10.58 -2.68
N SER A 130 6.87 -10.08 -1.49
CA SER A 130 6.90 -8.64 -1.21
C SER A 130 8.30 -8.05 -1.38
N ILE A 131 8.38 -6.91 -2.07
CA ILE A 131 9.64 -6.20 -2.33
C ILE A 131 9.64 -4.85 -1.62
N GLY A 132 10.66 -4.64 -0.79
CA GLY A 132 10.82 -3.47 0.06
C GLY A 132 11.61 -2.37 -0.63
N LEU A 133 11.37 -1.16 -0.16
CA LEU A 133 12.12 0.04 -0.54
C LEU A 133 12.48 0.79 0.73
N ILE A 134 13.75 1.13 0.91
CA ILE A 134 14.23 1.90 2.06
C ILE A 134 15.28 2.92 1.61
N ALA A 135 15.29 4.10 2.23
CA ALA A 135 16.35 5.07 2.02
C ALA A 135 17.70 4.54 2.57
N ASP A 136 18.76 4.71 1.80
CA ASP A 136 20.12 4.37 2.22
C ASP A 136 20.61 5.42 3.25
N PRO A 137 20.83 5.04 4.52
CA PRO A 137 21.26 5.98 5.55
C PRO A 137 22.68 6.50 5.34
N HIS A 138 23.49 5.81 4.54
CA HIS A 138 24.89 6.15 4.26
C HIS A 138 25.05 7.03 3.02
N ASN A 139 24.08 7.00 2.09
CA ASN A 139 24.13 7.77 0.84
C ASN A 139 22.82 8.54 0.63
N ARG A 140 22.80 9.82 1.01
CA ARG A 140 21.59 10.66 0.92
C ARG A 140 21.02 10.71 -0.50
N GLY A 141 19.71 10.46 -0.62
CA GLY A 141 19.01 10.46 -1.90
C GLY A 141 19.12 9.16 -2.68
N HIS A 142 19.82 8.18 -2.12
CA HIS A 142 19.85 6.81 -2.60
C HIS A 142 18.94 5.92 -1.76
N TYR A 143 18.53 4.84 -2.38
CA TYR A 143 17.62 3.83 -1.87
C TYR A 143 18.18 2.43 -2.14
N GLU A 144 17.75 1.50 -1.30
CA GLU A 144 17.88 0.07 -1.52
C GLU A 144 16.51 -0.55 -1.77
N VAL A 145 16.42 -1.34 -2.84
CA VAL A 145 15.27 -2.17 -3.19
C VAL A 145 15.61 -3.59 -2.80
N VAL A 146 14.79 -4.22 -1.97
CA VAL A 146 15.18 -5.45 -1.27
C VAL A 146 14.03 -6.45 -1.26
N GLN A 147 14.28 -7.66 -1.75
CA GLN A 147 13.36 -8.77 -1.63
C GLN A 147 13.97 -9.85 -0.72
N LEU A 148 13.20 -10.29 0.28
CA LEU A 148 13.56 -11.42 1.12
C LEU A 148 13.29 -12.70 0.32
N GLN A 149 14.35 -13.43 0.01
CA GLN A 149 14.32 -14.68 -0.72
C GLN A 149 14.36 -15.81 0.31
N SER A 150 13.23 -16.47 0.49
CA SER A 150 13.11 -17.64 1.34
C SER A 150 13.29 -18.91 0.52
N SER A 151 13.91 -19.93 1.10
CA SER A 151 13.91 -21.27 0.51
C SER A 151 13.13 -22.23 1.39
N THR A 152 12.41 -23.15 0.75
CA THR A 152 11.78 -24.31 1.39
C THR A 152 12.76 -25.46 1.63
N SER A 153 13.98 -25.38 1.05
CA SER A 153 15.01 -26.39 1.17
C SER A 153 15.94 -26.09 2.34
N ASP A 154 16.14 -27.08 3.22
CA ASP A 154 17.13 -27.02 4.31
C ASP A 154 18.56 -26.74 3.81
N ASP A 155 18.85 -27.08 2.54
CA ASP A 155 20.16 -26.90 1.92
C ASP A 155 20.39 -25.49 1.34
N GLN A 156 19.36 -24.63 1.30
CA GLN A 156 19.48 -23.26 0.80
C GLN A 156 19.10 -22.23 1.86
N PRO A 157 20.09 -21.45 2.37
CA PRO A 157 19.80 -20.44 3.37
C PRO A 157 19.00 -19.28 2.76
N ASN A 158 18.13 -18.68 3.58
CA ASN A 158 17.44 -17.43 3.27
C ASN A 158 18.46 -16.32 2.95
N ARG A 159 18.12 -15.45 1.99
CA ARG A 159 19.00 -14.37 1.52
C ARG A 159 18.19 -13.12 1.23
N LEU A 160 18.86 -11.98 1.11
CA LEU A 160 18.28 -10.79 0.50
C LEU A 160 18.80 -10.63 -0.93
N LEU A 161 17.89 -10.36 -1.86
CA LEU A 161 18.23 -9.82 -3.17
C LEU A 161 18.08 -8.30 -3.11
N CYS A 162 19.19 -7.58 -3.28
CA CYS A 162 19.23 -6.14 -3.12
C CYS A 162 19.65 -5.45 -4.42
N TYR A 163 18.99 -4.34 -4.75
CA TYR A 163 19.49 -3.34 -5.69
C TYR A 163 19.80 -2.06 -4.94
N SER A 164 21.04 -1.58 -5.05
CA SER A 164 21.44 -0.29 -4.50
C SER A 164 21.52 0.73 -5.62
N THR A 165 20.75 1.81 -5.50
CA THR A 165 20.83 2.95 -6.42
C THR A 165 22.17 3.70 -6.30
N ALA A 166 22.82 3.69 -5.13
CA ALA A 166 24.15 4.29 -4.94
C ALA A 166 25.22 3.53 -5.74
N LYS A 167 25.13 2.21 -5.75
CA LYS A 167 26.09 1.33 -6.44
C LYS A 167 25.65 0.99 -7.88
N SER A 168 24.39 1.24 -8.22
CA SER A 168 23.77 0.97 -9.52
C SER A 168 23.84 -0.49 -9.98
N TRP A 169 23.76 -1.45 -9.05
CA TRP A 169 23.82 -2.88 -9.36
C TRP A 169 23.03 -3.74 -8.37
N TRP A 170 22.70 -4.95 -8.82
CA TRP A 170 22.13 -6.00 -7.99
C TRP A 170 23.22 -6.79 -7.26
N PHE A 171 22.94 -7.19 -6.03
CA PHE A 171 23.78 -8.06 -5.23
C PHE A 171 22.94 -8.89 -4.26
N THR A 172 23.52 -9.97 -3.77
CA THR A 172 22.88 -10.86 -2.78
C THR A 172 23.55 -10.68 -1.44
N ARG A 173 22.75 -10.72 -0.37
CA ARG A 173 23.24 -10.70 1.01
C ARG A 173 22.81 -11.98 1.69
N ASP A 174 23.79 -12.69 2.25
CA ASP A 174 23.51 -13.78 3.15
C ASP A 174 23.01 -13.22 4.49
N LEU A 175 22.16 -13.98 5.16
CA LEU A 175 21.54 -13.59 6.42
C LEU A 175 22.14 -14.38 7.57
N THR A 176 22.34 -13.73 8.70
CA THR A 176 22.51 -14.44 9.97
C THR A 176 21.14 -14.65 10.60
N LEU A 177 20.89 -15.88 11.07
CA LEU A 177 19.65 -16.25 11.73
C LEU A 177 19.89 -16.25 13.24
N GLN A 178 19.17 -15.41 13.98
CA GLN A 178 19.22 -15.46 15.45
C GLN A 178 18.28 -16.50 16.07
N GLN A 179 17.46 -17.21 15.28
CA GLN A 179 16.56 -18.26 15.76
C GLN A 179 16.64 -19.51 14.89
N ALA A 180 16.91 -20.65 15.51
CA ALA A 180 17.13 -21.94 14.85
C ALA A 180 15.85 -22.62 14.30
N CYS A 181 14.69 -21.96 14.40
CA CYS A 181 13.39 -22.49 13.98
C CYS A 181 12.50 -21.36 13.47
N LEU A 182 12.97 -20.63 12.45
CA LEU A 182 12.08 -19.69 11.77
C LEU A 182 11.05 -20.48 10.96
N ARG A 183 9.76 -20.18 11.17
CA ARG A 183 8.72 -20.47 10.17
C ARG A 183 9.19 -19.93 8.83
N ASN A 184 8.95 -20.66 7.74
CA ASN A 184 9.38 -20.23 6.41
C ASN A 184 8.85 -18.80 6.15
N PRO A 185 9.71 -17.80 5.90
CA PRO A 185 9.30 -16.40 5.75
C PRO A 185 8.58 -16.16 4.42
N PHE A 186 7.43 -16.81 4.23
CA PHE A 186 6.44 -16.49 3.22
C PHE A 186 5.84 -15.12 3.56
N SER A 187 6.55 -14.06 3.19
CA SER A 187 6.15 -12.67 3.38
C SER A 187 5.29 -12.18 2.22
N GLU A 188 4.19 -12.90 1.98
CA GLU A 188 3.29 -12.63 0.85
C GLU A 188 2.38 -11.42 1.13
N THR A 189 2.22 -11.02 2.40
CA THR A 189 1.22 -10.02 2.77
C THR A 189 1.70 -8.57 2.67
N GLY A 190 3.00 -8.33 2.63
CA GLY A 190 3.56 -7.00 2.39
C GLY A 190 4.91 -6.76 3.06
N VAL A 191 5.49 -5.59 2.79
CA VAL A 191 6.73 -5.11 3.41
C VAL A 191 6.67 -3.61 3.61
N LEU A 192 7.27 -3.11 4.68
CA LEU A 192 7.33 -1.67 4.96
C LEU A 192 8.70 -1.26 5.51
N ALA A 193 9.08 0.00 5.24
CA ALA A 193 10.24 0.62 5.83
C ALA A 193 9.86 1.36 7.12
N HIS A 194 10.52 1.02 8.21
CA HIS A 194 10.27 1.65 9.51
C HIS A 194 11.51 1.57 10.40
N ASP A 195 11.89 2.72 10.96
CA ASP A 195 13.00 2.85 11.91
C ASP A 195 14.33 2.29 11.38
N GLY A 196 14.67 2.62 10.13
CA GLY A 196 15.90 2.16 9.48
C GLY A 196 15.92 0.66 9.13
N ARG A 197 14.81 -0.04 9.30
CA ARG A 197 14.69 -1.47 9.02
C ARG A 197 13.58 -1.73 8.00
N LEU A 198 13.70 -2.85 7.29
CA LEU A 198 12.59 -3.42 6.52
C LEU A 198 11.86 -4.46 7.36
N TRP A 199 10.54 -4.43 7.29
CA TRP A 199 9.64 -5.29 8.03
C TRP A 199 8.75 -6.06 7.05
N TRP A 200 9.03 -7.35 6.88
CA TRP A 200 8.28 -8.27 6.05
C TRP A 200 7.14 -8.90 6.86
N LEU A 201 5.92 -8.67 6.39
CA LEU A 201 4.69 -9.01 7.09
C LEU A 201 4.22 -10.40 6.69
N ALA A 202 4.08 -11.27 7.70
CA ALA A 202 3.44 -12.57 7.57
C ALA A 202 2.22 -12.58 8.50
N LEU A 203 1.14 -11.92 8.07
CA LEU A 203 0.00 -11.57 8.94
C LEU A 203 -0.75 -12.77 9.54
N ALA A 204 -0.43 -14.00 9.14
CA ALA A 204 -0.91 -15.22 9.78
C ALA A 204 -0.22 -15.51 11.12
N TYR A 205 1.08 -15.23 11.26
CA TYR A 205 1.88 -15.73 12.39
C TYR A 205 2.95 -14.76 12.93
N GLY A 206 3.42 -13.77 12.17
CA GLY A 206 4.38 -12.81 12.71
C GLY A 206 4.93 -11.78 11.72
N VAL A 207 6.07 -11.20 12.10
CA VAL A 207 6.78 -10.21 11.29
C VAL A 207 8.27 -10.53 11.32
N PHE A 208 8.90 -10.47 10.15
CA PHE A 208 10.35 -10.58 10.01
C PHE A 208 10.94 -9.19 9.79
N PHE A 209 12.11 -8.93 10.34
CA PHE A 209 12.77 -7.64 10.12
C PHE A 209 14.29 -7.74 10.15
N CYS A 210 14.94 -6.83 9.43
CA CYS A 210 16.37 -6.57 9.53
C CYS A 210 16.70 -5.19 8.97
N ASP A 211 17.91 -4.71 9.25
CA ASP A 211 18.50 -3.58 8.54
C ASP A 211 19.20 -4.11 7.27
N PRO A 212 18.69 -3.83 6.06
CA PRO A 212 19.32 -4.30 4.83
C PRO A 212 20.61 -3.53 4.47
N CYS A 213 20.81 -2.34 5.06
CA CYS A 213 21.87 -1.40 4.72
C CYS A 213 23.15 -1.60 5.55
N THR A 214 23.29 -2.73 6.25
CA THR A 214 24.51 -3.05 7.00
C THR A 214 25.76 -3.11 6.09
N PRO A 215 26.97 -2.89 6.63
CA PRO A 215 28.20 -3.01 5.87
C PRO A 215 28.29 -4.33 5.09
N LEU A 216 28.80 -4.30 3.85
CA LEU A 216 28.79 -5.46 2.94
C LEU A 216 29.47 -6.73 3.49
N LEU A 217 30.39 -6.59 4.44
CA LEU A 217 31.09 -7.71 5.08
C LEU A 217 30.36 -8.25 6.32
N GLU A 218 29.31 -7.58 6.77
CA GLU A 218 28.51 -7.94 7.93
C GLU A 218 27.13 -8.38 7.45
N PRO A 219 26.81 -9.69 7.49
CA PRO A 219 25.48 -10.19 7.13
C PRO A 219 24.38 -9.48 7.92
N PRO A 220 23.30 -9.01 7.28
CA PRO A 220 22.12 -8.54 7.99
C PRO A 220 21.57 -9.64 8.88
N GLU A 221 21.15 -9.24 10.07
CA GLU A 221 20.62 -10.16 11.06
C GLU A 221 19.09 -10.22 10.93
N LEU A 222 18.57 -11.33 10.40
CA LEU A 222 17.13 -11.52 10.24
C LEU A 222 16.52 -11.98 11.56
N ARG A 223 15.58 -11.19 12.08
CA ARG A 223 14.83 -11.48 13.30
C ARG A 223 13.38 -11.76 12.97
N PHE A 224 12.74 -12.54 13.84
CA PHE A 224 11.32 -12.85 13.78
C PHE A 224 10.64 -12.47 15.09
N ILE A 225 9.50 -11.83 14.97
CA ILE A 225 8.61 -11.50 16.08
C ILE A 225 7.29 -12.24 15.85
N PRO A 226 6.87 -13.15 16.75
CA PRO A 226 5.55 -13.74 16.66
C PRO A 226 4.48 -12.66 16.84
N LEU A 227 3.29 -12.89 16.29
CA LEU A 227 2.13 -12.05 16.59
C LEU A 227 1.80 -12.08 18.10
N PRO A 228 0.97 -11.15 18.61
CA PRO A 228 0.49 -11.21 19.98
C PRO A 228 -0.11 -12.59 20.32
N ALA A 229 -0.12 -12.93 21.61
CA ALA A 229 -0.69 -14.20 22.07
C ALA A 229 -2.12 -14.39 21.52
N ASP A 230 -2.41 -15.62 21.10
CA ASP A 230 -3.68 -16.04 20.50
C ASP A 230 -4.03 -15.38 19.14
N CYS A 231 -3.08 -14.71 18.47
CA CYS A 231 -3.26 -14.18 17.10
C CYS A 231 -2.72 -15.11 16.01
N GLU A 232 -1.90 -16.11 16.34
CA GLU A 232 -1.35 -17.04 15.35
C GLU A 232 -2.48 -17.87 14.71
N LEU A 233 -2.50 -17.93 13.38
CA LEU A 233 -3.43 -18.76 12.62
C LEU A 233 -2.82 -20.13 12.36
N ASP A 234 -3.69 -21.11 12.20
CA ASP A 234 -3.30 -22.45 11.78
C ASP A 234 -2.70 -22.42 10.36
N ASP A 235 -1.74 -23.30 10.09
CA ASP A 235 -0.92 -23.28 8.87
C ASP A 235 -1.77 -23.42 7.59
N TYR A 236 -2.95 -24.05 7.69
CA TYR A 236 -3.92 -24.20 6.59
C TYR A 236 -4.58 -22.88 6.14
N VAL A 237 -4.54 -21.85 6.99
CA VAL A 237 -5.19 -20.55 6.75
C VAL A 237 -4.20 -19.53 6.16
N THR A 238 -2.91 -19.85 6.12
CA THR A 238 -1.82 -18.91 5.77
C THR A 238 -2.00 -18.19 4.43
N PHE A 239 -2.74 -18.78 3.49
CA PHE A 239 -2.99 -18.26 2.15
C PHE A 239 -4.41 -17.73 1.95
N ASP A 240 -5.18 -17.55 3.03
CA ASP A 240 -6.55 -17.05 2.95
C ASP A 240 -6.55 -15.56 2.55
N PRO A 241 -7.21 -15.19 1.42
CA PRO A 241 -7.24 -13.83 0.91
C PRO A 241 -8.06 -12.86 1.78
N ARG A 242 -8.58 -13.29 2.93
CA ARG A 242 -9.24 -12.44 3.93
C ARG A 242 -8.30 -12.02 5.05
N ILE A 243 -7.07 -12.56 5.11
CA ILE A 243 -6.09 -12.17 6.12
C ILE A 243 -5.78 -10.68 6.02
N ASP A 244 -5.51 -10.16 4.82
CA ASP A 244 -5.24 -8.75 4.56
C ASP A 244 -6.48 -7.85 4.75
N GLN A 245 -7.68 -8.40 4.59
CA GLN A 245 -8.95 -7.73 4.87
C GLN A 245 -9.19 -7.57 6.38
N ARG A 246 -8.73 -8.52 7.20
CA ARG A 246 -9.01 -8.56 8.64
C ARG A 246 -7.84 -8.10 9.48
N ARG A 247 -6.62 -8.13 8.94
CA ARG A 247 -5.39 -7.84 9.67
C ARG A 247 -4.53 -6.83 8.93
N CYS A 248 -3.85 -5.97 9.66
CA CYS A 248 -2.78 -5.16 9.08
C CYS A 248 -1.70 -4.83 10.12
N VAL A 249 -0.49 -4.56 9.63
CA VAL A 249 0.57 -3.91 10.42
C VAL A 249 0.89 -2.58 9.77
N ARG A 250 0.74 -1.48 10.51
CA ARG A 250 0.96 -0.11 9.99
C ARG A 250 1.66 0.79 11.01
N PRO A 251 2.54 1.72 10.57
CA PRO A 251 3.10 2.73 11.45
C PRO A 251 2.04 3.76 11.89
N SER A 252 1.98 4.06 13.18
CA SER A 252 1.18 5.15 13.75
C SER A 252 1.88 5.72 14.99
N GLU A 253 2.02 7.05 15.03
CA GLU A 253 2.74 7.80 16.06
C GLU A 253 4.17 7.27 16.28
N GLY A 254 4.85 6.97 15.17
CA GLY A 254 6.23 6.49 15.19
C GLY A 254 6.40 5.04 15.65
N LYS A 255 5.33 4.29 15.94
CA LYS A 255 5.39 2.88 16.33
C LYS A 255 4.65 1.98 15.34
N LEU A 256 5.00 0.70 15.26
CA LEU A 256 4.22 -0.27 14.50
C LEU A 256 3.00 -0.73 15.31
N ARG A 257 1.83 -0.73 14.66
CA ARG A 257 0.57 -1.19 15.22
C ARG A 257 0.09 -2.41 14.44
N PHE A 258 -0.28 -3.47 15.16
CA PHE A 258 -0.98 -4.60 14.60
C PHE A 258 -2.47 -4.45 14.89
N VAL A 259 -3.31 -4.58 13.87
CA VAL A 259 -4.77 -4.53 13.97
C VAL A 259 -5.33 -5.86 13.52
N GLU A 260 -6.32 -6.35 14.23
CA GLU A 260 -7.04 -7.57 13.88
C GLU A 260 -8.55 -7.40 14.10
N ILE A 261 -9.33 -7.82 13.10
CA ILE A 261 -10.76 -8.07 13.25
C ILE A 261 -10.94 -9.53 13.68
N ARG A 262 -11.42 -9.72 14.91
CA ARG A 262 -11.68 -11.03 15.53
C ARG A 262 -13.17 -11.39 15.48
N GLY A 263 -13.46 -12.64 15.84
CA GLY A 263 -14.83 -13.15 15.93
C GLY A 263 -15.41 -13.64 14.60
N LEU A 264 -14.57 -13.81 13.58
CA LEU A 264 -14.90 -14.35 12.27
C LEU A 264 -14.15 -15.64 11.99
N SER A 265 -14.80 -16.59 11.32
CA SER A 265 -14.17 -17.84 10.89
C SER A 265 -13.36 -17.62 9.62
N TYR A 266 -12.17 -18.24 9.54
CA TYR A 266 -11.45 -18.41 8.29
C TYR A 266 -11.80 -19.76 7.60
N ASN A 267 -12.51 -20.66 8.29
CA ASN A 267 -12.84 -21.99 7.75
C ASN A 267 -14.19 -22.02 7.01
N GLU A 268 -15.01 -20.99 7.16
CA GLU A 268 -16.31 -20.88 6.49
C GLU A 268 -16.22 -19.82 5.39
N PHE A 269 -16.59 -20.17 4.16
CA PHE A 269 -16.57 -19.28 2.99
C PHE A 269 -17.66 -18.19 3.03
N VAL A 270 -18.49 -18.20 4.08
CA VAL A 270 -19.59 -17.27 4.25
C VAL A 270 -19.42 -16.61 5.61
N ASP A 271 -19.31 -15.28 5.65
CA ASP A 271 -19.38 -14.48 6.89
C ASP A 271 -20.81 -14.47 7.46
N VAL A 272 -21.44 -15.64 7.50
CA VAL A 272 -22.82 -15.87 7.93
C VAL A 272 -22.77 -16.75 9.17
N ALA A 273 -22.26 -16.18 10.24
CA ALA A 273 -22.77 -16.54 11.56
C ALA A 273 -23.62 -15.36 12.05
N PRO A 274 -24.96 -15.48 12.10
CA PRO A 274 -25.83 -14.48 12.74
C PRO A 274 -25.50 -14.23 14.23
N ALA A 275 -24.57 -15.02 14.81
CA ALA A 275 -24.06 -14.93 16.17
C ALA A 275 -22.61 -14.44 16.27
N ALA A 276 -21.90 -14.18 15.16
CA ALA A 276 -20.57 -13.61 15.21
C ALA A 276 -20.64 -12.24 15.89
N LYS A 277 -19.80 -12.02 16.91
CA LYS A 277 -19.65 -10.74 17.61
C LYS A 277 -18.30 -10.17 17.24
N PRO A 278 -18.15 -9.62 16.02
CA PRO A 278 -16.84 -9.23 15.54
C PRO A 278 -16.33 -8.03 16.32
N THR A 279 -15.04 -8.03 16.61
CA THR A 279 -14.36 -7.01 17.41
C THR A 279 -13.07 -6.58 16.74
N ILE A 280 -12.75 -5.29 16.81
CA ILE A 280 -11.46 -4.74 16.38
C ILE A 280 -10.53 -4.71 17.58
N TRP A 281 -9.36 -5.31 17.44
CA TRP A 281 -8.29 -5.31 18.42
C TRP A 281 -7.07 -4.58 17.88
N MET A 282 -6.34 -3.89 18.74
CA MET A 282 -5.08 -3.25 18.39
C MET A 282 -3.98 -3.56 19.42
N TRP A 283 -2.78 -3.80 18.91
CA TRP A 283 -1.55 -3.92 19.67
C TRP A 283 -0.49 -2.99 19.11
N THR A 284 0.43 -2.60 19.97
CA THR A 284 1.59 -1.76 19.66
C THR A 284 2.86 -2.56 19.86
N LEU A 285 3.75 -2.52 18.88
CA LEU A 285 5.10 -3.02 19.03
C LEU A 285 5.90 -2.00 19.86
N ASP A 286 6.21 -2.35 21.11
CA ASP A 286 6.90 -1.46 22.07
C ASP A 286 8.41 -1.76 22.11
N ASP A 287 8.79 -3.03 22.26
CA ASP A 287 10.19 -3.46 22.32
C ASP A 287 10.39 -4.72 21.46
N PRO A 288 10.86 -4.58 20.21
CA PRO A 288 11.04 -5.73 19.33
C PRO A 288 12.09 -6.73 19.83
N GLU A 289 12.95 -6.34 20.77
CA GLU A 289 14.01 -7.17 21.35
C GLU A 289 13.64 -7.76 22.71
N GLY A 290 12.50 -7.34 23.26
CA GLY A 290 12.00 -7.76 24.56
C GLY A 290 11.23 -9.09 24.50
N PRO A 291 11.04 -9.75 25.65
CA PRO A 291 10.28 -11.01 25.72
C PRO A 291 8.79 -10.85 25.42
N ASN A 292 8.24 -9.65 25.59
CA ASN A 292 6.84 -9.31 25.31
C ASN A 292 6.81 -8.09 24.38
N PRO A 293 7.02 -8.29 23.07
CA PRO A 293 7.23 -7.20 22.14
C PRO A 293 5.95 -6.39 21.87
N TRP A 294 4.79 -7.03 22.02
CA TRP A 294 3.48 -6.45 21.78
C TRP A 294 2.77 -6.03 23.06
N ARG A 295 2.32 -4.78 23.11
CA ARG A 295 1.42 -4.25 24.14
C ARG A 295 0.01 -4.12 23.58
N PHE A 296 -0.98 -4.66 24.27
CA PHE A 296 -2.38 -4.47 23.92
C PHE A 296 -2.84 -3.03 24.20
N GLU A 297 -3.59 -2.43 23.27
CA GLU A 297 -4.12 -1.06 23.41
C GLU A 297 -5.62 -1.05 23.74
N TYR A 298 -6.44 -1.66 22.88
CA TYR A 298 -7.89 -1.65 23.04
C TYR A 298 -8.59 -2.74 22.23
N GLU A 299 -9.84 -3.00 22.62
CA GLU A 299 -10.82 -3.80 21.89
C GLU A 299 -12.12 -2.99 21.75
N VAL A 300 -12.76 -3.05 20.58
CA VAL A 300 -14.07 -2.45 20.32
C VAL A 300 -14.95 -3.40 19.52
N ALA A 301 -16.18 -3.63 19.98
CA ALA A 301 -17.15 -4.47 19.28
C ALA A 301 -17.85 -3.69 18.15
N PHE A 302 -18.00 -4.31 16.98
CA PHE A 302 -18.74 -3.72 15.86
C PHE A 302 -20.21 -3.45 16.17
N ALA A 303 -20.82 -4.25 17.05
CA ALA A 303 -22.18 -4.01 17.51
C ALA A 303 -22.37 -2.60 18.10
N GLU A 304 -21.36 -2.07 18.80
CA GLU A 304 -21.42 -0.70 19.36
C GLU A 304 -21.34 0.38 18.28
N ILE A 305 -20.65 0.08 17.18
CA ILE A 305 -20.44 0.99 16.05
C ILE A 305 -21.68 1.00 15.14
N TRP A 306 -22.22 -0.18 14.84
CA TRP A 306 -23.41 -0.38 14.01
C TRP A 306 -24.68 0.26 14.58
N HIS A 307 -24.80 0.34 15.90
CA HIS A 307 -25.92 1.01 16.55
C HIS A 307 -25.83 2.54 16.50
N SER A 308 -24.72 3.12 16.03
CA SER A 308 -24.61 4.57 15.92
C SER A 308 -25.46 5.10 14.76
N LYS A 309 -26.22 6.17 15.02
CA LYS A 309 -27.02 6.85 14.00
C LYS A 309 -26.18 7.25 12.77
N ALA A 310 -24.94 7.67 13.02
CA ALA A 310 -23.98 8.05 11.98
C ALA A 310 -23.70 6.93 10.98
N TYR A 311 -23.72 5.65 11.41
CA TYR A 311 -23.49 4.48 10.55
C TYR A 311 -24.63 4.30 9.53
N ALA A 312 -25.88 4.37 10.00
CA ALA A 312 -27.06 4.25 9.16
C ALA A 312 -27.20 5.47 8.21
N ASP A 313 -26.93 6.68 8.70
CA ASP A 313 -27.08 7.92 7.94
C ASP A 313 -26.18 7.99 6.69
N VAL A 314 -25.12 7.17 6.61
CA VAL A 314 -24.20 7.09 5.45
C VAL A 314 -24.46 5.87 4.55
N GLY A 315 -25.52 5.13 4.82
CA GLY A 315 -25.91 3.94 4.07
C GLY A 315 -24.87 2.83 4.13
N LEU A 316 -24.16 2.69 5.25
CA LEU A 316 -23.40 1.49 5.58
C LEU A 316 -24.39 0.47 6.18
N GLN A 317 -24.25 -0.79 5.80
CA GLN A 317 -25.14 -1.86 6.26
C GLN A 317 -24.68 -2.38 7.62
N PRO A 318 -25.48 -2.26 8.69
CA PRO A 318 -25.23 -2.97 9.95
C PRO A 318 -25.17 -4.47 9.73
N GLY A 319 -24.29 -5.18 10.45
CA GLY A 319 -24.14 -6.63 10.34
C GLY A 319 -23.12 -7.08 9.28
N GLU A 320 -22.81 -6.23 8.30
CA GLU A 320 -21.72 -6.46 7.36
C GLU A 320 -20.39 -6.00 8.00
N VAL A 321 -19.44 -6.91 8.15
CA VAL A 321 -18.16 -6.60 8.78
C VAL A 321 -17.23 -5.91 7.78
N PRO A 322 -16.75 -4.69 8.08
CA PRO A 322 -15.86 -3.99 7.17
C PRO A 322 -14.44 -4.56 7.22
N HIS A 323 -13.64 -4.25 6.19
CA HIS A 323 -12.23 -4.62 6.10
C HIS A 323 -11.32 -3.51 6.64
N VAL A 324 -10.17 -3.87 7.22
CA VAL A 324 -9.17 -2.92 7.69
C VAL A 324 -8.44 -2.29 6.50
N ALA A 325 -8.51 -0.96 6.38
CA ALA A 325 -7.80 -0.22 5.33
C ALA A 325 -6.42 0.26 5.83
N LEU A 326 -6.43 1.11 6.85
CA LEU A 326 -5.22 1.71 7.43
C LEU A 326 -5.47 2.24 8.85
N VAL A 327 -4.39 2.49 9.58
CA VAL A 327 -4.38 3.19 10.87
C VAL A 327 -3.90 4.62 10.62
N ASP A 328 -4.53 5.61 11.23
CA ASP A 328 -4.09 7.00 11.08
C ASP A 328 -2.63 7.14 11.54
N PRO A 329 -1.74 7.71 10.72
CA PRO A 329 -0.33 7.87 11.08
C PRO A 329 -0.07 8.71 12.32
N ASN A 330 -1.01 9.57 12.72
CA ASN A 330 -0.87 10.52 13.82
C ASN A 330 -1.75 10.22 15.04
N ASP A 331 -2.72 9.31 14.93
CA ASP A 331 -3.58 8.92 16.06
C ASP A 331 -3.98 7.44 15.92
N HIS A 332 -3.32 6.55 16.66
CA HIS A 332 -3.63 5.12 16.62
C HIS A 332 -5.08 4.78 17.04
N HIS A 333 -5.83 5.69 17.67
CA HIS A 333 -7.26 5.47 17.95
C HIS A 333 -8.15 5.69 16.73
N VAL A 334 -7.59 6.12 15.60
CA VAL A 334 -8.31 6.30 14.34
C VAL A 334 -7.95 5.16 13.40
N VAL A 335 -8.94 4.34 13.08
CA VAL A 335 -8.83 3.26 12.11
C VAL A 335 -9.74 3.56 10.94
N TYR A 336 -9.25 3.44 9.71
CA TYR A 336 -10.07 3.54 8.52
C TYR A 336 -10.41 2.15 8.00
N LEU A 337 -11.66 2.01 7.56
CA LEU A 337 -12.27 0.74 7.22
C LEU A 337 -12.96 0.84 5.86
N PHE A 338 -12.99 -0.27 5.12
CA PHE A 338 -13.75 -0.43 3.90
C PHE A 338 -15.03 -1.23 4.13
N GLN A 339 -16.15 -0.77 3.58
CA GLN A 339 -17.35 -1.60 3.42
C GLN A 339 -17.84 -1.45 1.98
N GLY A 340 -17.71 -2.53 1.20
CA GLY A 340 -17.80 -2.47 -0.26
C GLY A 340 -16.81 -1.45 -0.82
N SER A 341 -17.31 -0.49 -1.61
CA SER A 341 -16.50 0.58 -2.21
C SER A 341 -16.30 1.82 -1.33
N LYS A 342 -16.88 1.85 -0.11
CA LYS A 342 -16.84 3.03 0.76
C LYS A 342 -15.70 2.92 1.76
N ILE A 343 -14.98 4.02 1.98
CA ILE A 343 -14.03 4.16 3.10
C ILE A 343 -14.58 5.13 4.14
N PHE A 344 -14.39 4.80 5.41
CA PHE A 344 -14.78 5.65 6.54
C PHE A 344 -13.77 5.56 7.67
N GLY A 345 -13.60 6.66 8.40
CA GLY A 345 -12.78 6.73 9.61
C GLY A 345 -13.59 6.41 10.86
N LEU A 346 -13.00 5.67 11.78
CA LEU A 346 -13.57 5.32 13.07
C LEU A 346 -12.61 5.78 14.17
N ASN A 347 -13.05 6.70 15.02
CA ASN A 347 -12.39 6.97 16.29
C ASN A 347 -12.86 5.92 17.30
N VAL A 348 -12.04 4.90 17.55
CA VAL A 348 -12.37 3.77 18.43
C VAL A 348 -12.58 4.18 19.88
N ARG A 349 -11.86 5.22 20.35
CA ARG A 349 -11.95 5.71 21.73
C ARG A 349 -13.23 6.47 22.00
N LYS A 350 -13.60 7.35 21.07
CA LYS A 350 -14.85 8.14 21.14
C LYS A 350 -16.06 7.37 20.61
N LYS A 351 -15.84 6.25 19.92
CA LYS A 351 -16.84 5.45 19.20
C LYS A 351 -17.65 6.30 18.22
N ILE A 352 -16.95 7.23 17.55
CA ILE A 352 -17.53 8.17 16.60
C ILE A 352 -16.89 7.93 15.23
N MET A 353 -17.73 7.88 14.21
CA MET A 353 -17.32 7.85 12.82
C MET A 353 -17.06 9.27 12.31
N PHE A 354 -16.05 9.42 11.46
CA PHE A 354 -15.76 10.67 10.78
C PHE A 354 -15.11 10.42 9.42
N ASP A 355 -15.13 11.44 8.57
CA ASP A 355 -14.66 11.46 7.18
C ASP A 355 -15.17 10.34 6.26
N ARG A 356 -15.72 10.78 5.13
CA ARG A 356 -16.48 9.92 4.21
C ARG A 356 -15.88 10.05 2.83
N TYR A 357 -15.67 8.91 2.17
CA TYR A 357 -15.47 8.91 0.73
C TYR A 357 -16.17 7.72 0.07
N SER A 358 -16.94 8.02 -0.98
CA SER A 358 -17.48 7.04 -1.92
C SER A 358 -16.89 7.37 -3.29
N PRO A 359 -16.10 6.48 -3.92
CA PRO A 359 -15.70 6.66 -5.30
C PRO A 359 -16.93 6.46 -6.19
N LEU A 360 -17.64 7.53 -6.50
CA LEU A 360 -18.39 7.56 -7.75
C LEU A 360 -17.34 7.69 -8.86
N LEU A 361 -17.23 6.64 -9.67
CA LEU A 361 -16.37 6.52 -10.85
C LEU A 361 -16.13 7.88 -11.55
N ARG A 362 -14.99 8.52 -11.26
CA ARG A 362 -14.52 9.69 -12.01
C ARG A 362 -13.77 9.22 -13.26
N GLY A 363 -14.41 8.35 -14.04
CA GLY A 363 -13.85 7.72 -15.24
C GLY A 363 -14.89 7.31 -16.28
N LYS A 364 -16.13 7.81 -16.19
CA LYS A 364 -17.24 7.43 -17.11
C LYS A 364 -17.61 8.48 -18.17
N GLU A 365 -16.76 9.47 -18.45
CA GLU A 365 -16.95 10.39 -19.58
C GLU A 365 -15.77 10.38 -20.56
N ALA A 366 -15.26 9.19 -20.92
CA ALA A 366 -14.56 9.02 -22.18
C ALA A 366 -14.78 7.59 -22.70
N ARG A 367 -15.37 7.51 -23.90
CA ARG A 367 -15.74 6.30 -24.68
C ARG A 367 -16.91 5.47 -24.15
N GLY A 368 -18.05 5.67 -24.80
CA GLY A 368 -19.07 4.63 -24.89
C GLY A 368 -18.56 3.49 -25.77
N ASP A 369 -18.34 2.33 -25.16
CA ASP A 369 -18.83 1.05 -25.70
C ASP A 369 -18.93 0.04 -24.55
N ARG A 370 -20.02 -0.73 -24.56
CA ARG A 370 -20.43 -1.88 -23.75
C ARG A 370 -20.06 -1.95 -22.25
N THR A 371 -21.11 -1.81 -21.46
CA THR A 371 -21.27 -2.20 -20.05
C THR A 371 -20.74 -3.60 -19.73
N GLU A 372 -19.61 -3.67 -19.02
CA GLU A 372 -19.40 -4.65 -17.95
C GLU A 372 -19.41 -3.89 -16.62
N SER A 373 -20.30 -4.31 -15.72
CA SER A 373 -20.32 -3.85 -14.35
C SER A 373 -19.08 -4.39 -13.65
N MET A 374 -18.12 -3.52 -13.31
CA MET A 374 -17.10 -3.88 -12.32
C MET A 374 -17.79 -3.93 -10.96
N ASP A 375 -18.38 -5.08 -10.66
CA ASP A 375 -18.86 -5.44 -9.34
C ASP A 375 -17.64 -5.67 -8.44
N TYR A 376 -17.18 -4.60 -7.78
CA TYR A 376 -16.39 -4.76 -6.57
C TYR A 376 -17.29 -5.49 -5.55
N CYS A 377 -16.93 -6.72 -5.23
CA CYS A 377 -17.66 -7.66 -4.36
C CYS A 377 -18.89 -8.32 -5.00
N ARG A 378 -18.66 -9.18 -6.01
CA ARG A 378 -19.49 -10.37 -6.24
C ARG A 378 -18.69 -11.42 -7.02
N LEU A 379 -18.14 -12.40 -6.31
CA LEU A 379 -17.83 -13.68 -6.93
C LEU A 379 -19.15 -14.44 -7.00
N ASP A 380 -19.88 -14.27 -8.11
CA ASP A 380 -21.06 -15.09 -8.36
C ASP A 380 -20.64 -16.55 -8.58
N GLU A 381 -21.32 -17.40 -7.81
CA GLU A 381 -21.31 -18.85 -7.87
C GLU A 381 -21.74 -19.33 -9.26
N SER A 382 -20.87 -20.01 -10.01
CA SER A 382 -21.20 -21.17 -10.86
C SER A 382 -20.10 -21.49 -11.88
N SER A 383 -19.08 -22.25 -11.45
CA SER A 383 -18.52 -23.35 -12.25
C SER A 383 -17.40 -24.00 -11.45
N VAL A 384 -17.75 -25.03 -10.69
CA VAL A 384 -16.76 -26.02 -10.25
C VAL A 384 -16.34 -26.76 -11.51
N ASN A 385 -15.15 -26.47 -12.02
CA ASN A 385 -14.37 -27.49 -12.72
C ASN A 385 -12.89 -27.24 -12.52
N THR A 386 -12.22 -28.35 -12.21
CA THR A 386 -10.81 -28.54 -11.89
C THR A 386 -9.89 -27.99 -12.97
N ASP A 387 -9.02 -27.05 -12.58
CA ASP A 387 -7.58 -27.12 -12.82
C ASP A 387 -6.89 -26.00 -12.03
N ALA A 388 -6.11 -26.40 -11.04
CA ALA A 388 -5.35 -25.53 -10.15
C ALA A 388 -3.96 -25.30 -10.74
N SER A 389 -3.79 -24.22 -11.49
CA SER A 389 -2.52 -23.52 -11.74
C SER A 389 -2.85 -22.22 -12.48
N ASP A 390 -2.09 -21.14 -12.22
CA ASP A 390 -2.33 -19.78 -12.75
C ASP A 390 -3.53 -19.01 -12.18
N LYS A 391 -3.39 -18.55 -10.93
CA LYS A 391 -3.95 -17.26 -10.51
C LYS A 391 -2.88 -16.46 -9.78
N SER A 392 -2.29 -15.50 -10.48
CA SER A 392 -1.42 -14.48 -9.90
C SER A 392 -2.23 -13.63 -8.92
N SER A 393 -2.02 -13.83 -7.63
CA SER A 393 -2.49 -12.91 -6.58
C SER A 393 -1.62 -11.66 -6.57
N VAL A 394 -1.71 -10.83 -7.62
CA VAL A 394 -1.25 -9.44 -7.51
C VAL A 394 -2.21 -8.75 -6.56
N ASN A 395 -1.68 -8.28 -5.42
CA ASN A 395 -2.41 -7.55 -4.39
C ASN A 395 -3.05 -6.29 -5.02
N THR A 396 -4.29 -6.43 -5.48
CA THR A 396 -4.97 -5.49 -6.39
C THR A 396 -5.92 -4.55 -5.64
N GLY A 397 -5.93 -4.56 -4.30
CA GLY A 397 -6.94 -3.88 -3.48
C GLY A 397 -6.45 -3.01 -2.32
N GLY A 398 -5.18 -2.60 -2.27
CA GLY A 398 -4.63 -1.82 -1.15
C GLY A 398 -4.69 -0.30 -1.32
N LEU A 399 -5.03 0.43 -0.27
CA LEU A 399 -4.63 1.84 -0.13
C LEU A 399 -3.27 1.90 0.57
N PHE A 400 -2.30 2.61 -0.02
CA PHE A 400 -1.02 2.89 0.63
C PHE A 400 -1.10 4.19 1.41
N VAL A 401 -0.55 4.22 2.61
CA VAL A 401 -0.34 5.49 3.32
C VAL A 401 1.06 5.99 2.99
N VAL A 402 1.12 7.09 2.25
CA VAL A 402 2.39 7.80 2.01
C VAL A 402 2.36 9.04 2.88
N CYS A 403 3.35 9.21 3.76
CA CYS A 403 3.53 10.48 4.45
C CYS A 403 4.34 11.40 3.51
N PRO A 404 3.74 12.41 2.83
CA PRO A 404 4.57 13.40 2.18
C PRO A 404 5.29 14.18 3.28
N LEU A 405 6.61 14.28 3.17
CA LEU A 405 7.32 15.29 3.93
C LEU A 405 6.89 16.65 3.38
N VAL A 406 6.33 17.44 4.28
CA VAL A 406 6.02 18.85 4.12
C VAL A 406 7.24 19.56 3.56
N ASN A 407 7.07 20.28 2.45
CA ASN A 407 7.52 21.66 2.40
C ASN A 407 6.32 22.49 1.96
N ASP A 408 5.97 23.48 2.79
CA ASP A 408 5.15 24.60 2.38
C ASP A 408 5.83 25.26 1.18
N GLU A 409 5.08 25.55 0.10
CA GLU A 409 5.20 26.69 -0.82
C GLU A 409 4.07 26.59 -1.88
N PRO A 410 3.68 27.72 -2.51
CA PRO A 410 2.32 28.25 -2.41
C PRO A 410 1.30 27.49 -3.26
N LYS A 411 0.04 27.63 -2.84
CA LYS A 411 -1.14 27.38 -3.68
C LYS A 411 -0.89 27.96 -5.07
N ILE A 412 -0.65 27.10 -6.05
CA ILE A 412 -0.93 27.46 -7.44
C ILE A 412 -2.46 27.54 -7.49
N GLN A 413 -2.98 28.76 -7.43
CA GLN A 413 -4.35 29.02 -7.79
C GLN A 413 -4.51 28.54 -9.23
N VAL A 414 -5.17 27.42 -9.42
CA VAL A 414 -5.77 27.09 -10.71
C VAL A 414 -6.77 28.21 -11.00
N PRO A 415 -6.64 28.96 -12.10
CA PRO A 415 -7.59 30.00 -12.42
C PRO A 415 -8.96 29.36 -12.62
N VAL A 416 -9.92 29.73 -11.77
CA VAL A 416 -11.34 29.43 -11.98
C VAL A 416 -11.77 30.23 -13.20
N PHE A 417 -11.74 29.61 -14.38
CA PHE A 417 -12.45 30.13 -15.54
C PHE A 417 -13.95 29.90 -15.32
N GLY A 418 -14.54 30.79 -14.52
CA GLY A 418 -15.98 30.94 -14.42
C GLY A 418 -16.52 31.41 -15.76
N GLY A 419 -17.31 30.54 -16.41
CA GLY A 419 -18.02 30.86 -17.62
C GLY A 419 -18.96 32.06 -17.42
N HIS A 420 -18.61 33.19 -18.03
CA HIS A 420 -19.57 34.24 -18.32
C HIS A 420 -19.86 34.24 -19.82
N ARG A 421 -21.01 33.64 -20.18
CA ARG A 421 -21.74 34.04 -21.39
C ARG A 421 -22.08 35.51 -21.24
N SER A 422 -21.47 36.37 -22.06
CA SER A 422 -22.00 37.70 -22.34
C SER A 422 -22.27 37.80 -23.83
N ALA A 423 -23.56 37.92 -24.15
CA ALA A 423 -24.06 38.20 -25.49
C ALA A 423 -23.50 39.56 -25.98
N ALA A 424 -22.88 39.56 -27.15
CA ALA A 424 -22.57 40.79 -27.87
C ALA A 424 -23.73 41.11 -28.81
N GLU A 425 -24.57 42.08 -28.41
CA GLU A 425 -25.48 42.78 -29.31
C GLU A 425 -24.68 43.59 -30.33
N ASN A 426 -24.75 43.20 -31.60
CA ASN A 426 -24.35 44.06 -32.70
C ASN A 426 -25.41 45.15 -32.92
N LYS A 427 -25.13 46.38 -32.46
CA LYS A 427 -25.83 47.58 -32.94
C LYS A 427 -24.90 48.44 -33.79
N ALA A 428 -25.36 48.63 -35.02
CA ALA A 428 -24.87 49.57 -36.00
C ALA A 428 -24.77 51.01 -35.46
N GLY A 429 -23.73 51.74 -35.87
CA GLY A 429 -23.51 53.12 -35.45
C GLY A 429 -22.50 53.86 -36.31
N ARG A 430 -22.97 54.27 -37.49
CA ARG A 430 -22.33 55.10 -38.53
C ARG A 430 -21.96 56.50 -38.01
N ARG A 431 -20.90 57.09 -38.62
CA ARG A 431 -20.46 58.53 -38.70
C ARG A 431 -19.09 58.73 -38.05
N LYS A 432 -18.10 59.36 -38.69
CA LYS A 432 -18.03 60.20 -39.90
C LYS A 432 -16.73 59.91 -40.63
#